data_AF-A0A8T4DEY0-F1
#
_entry.id   AF-A0A8T4DEY0-F1
#
_cell.length_a   1.000
_cell.length_b   1.000
_cell.length_c   1.000
_cell.angle_alpha   90.00
_cell.angle_beta   90.00
_cell.angle_gamma   90.00
#
_symmetry.space_group_name_H-M   'P 1'
#
loop_
_entity.id
_entity.type
_entity.pdbx_description
1 polymer ?
#
loop_
_entity_poly.entity_id
_entity_poly.type
_entity_poly.pdbx_seq_one_letter_code
_entity_poly.pdbx_strand_id
1 'polypeptide(L)'
;MNTSVDSWSGGEYQHKMFVFSIPYFILNLLDLITTRIALATSANLRELNPLYYNPYLVPLKIFAPIILIVFYLTLYHFNRSERGRRTVEKSACYCIMAMTVLYAIICTNNLCHYVFVV
;
A
#
# COMPACT_ATOMS: atom_id res chain seq x y z
N MET A 1 31.21 17.80 4.17
CA MET A 1 30.40 16.57 3.97
C MET A 1 28.94 17.01 3.93
N ASN A 2 28.28 16.85 2.78
CA ASN A 2 26.95 17.41 2.47
C ASN A 2 25.86 16.87 3.41
N THR A 3 25.20 17.75 4.18
CA THR A 3 24.06 17.45 5.07
C THR A 3 22.72 17.83 4.44
N SER A 4 22.54 17.59 3.14
CA SER A 4 21.30 17.97 2.43
C SER A 4 20.13 16.98 2.58
N VAL A 5 20.26 15.95 3.43
CA VAL A 5 19.21 14.93 3.63
C VAL A 5 18.30 15.25 4.84
N ASP A 6 18.61 16.30 5.61
CA ASP A 6 17.93 16.62 6.89
C ASP A 6 16.93 17.79 6.81
N SER A 7 16.61 18.33 5.62
CA SER A 7 15.77 19.53 5.52
C SER A 7 14.27 19.28 5.58
N TRP A 8 13.81 18.05 5.81
CA TRP A 8 12.39 17.73 5.75
C TRP A 8 11.77 17.99 7.12
N SER A 9 10.93 19.01 7.19
CA SER A 9 10.15 19.34 8.38
C SER A 9 9.02 18.32 8.58
N GLY A 10 8.56 18.09 9.82
CA GLY A 10 7.51 17.12 10.13
C GLY A 10 6.23 17.28 9.29
N GLY A 11 5.90 18.52 8.88
CA GLY A 11 4.77 18.79 7.99
C GLY A 11 4.92 18.24 6.58
N GLU A 12 6.14 18.18 6.03
CA GLU A 12 6.37 17.64 4.67
C GLU A 12 6.20 16.12 4.60
N TYR A 13 6.55 15.40 5.67
CA TYR A 13 6.36 13.94 5.73
C TYR A 13 4.89 13.56 5.82
N GLN A 14 4.09 14.29 6.61
CA GLN A 14 2.66 14.06 6.72
C GLN A 14 1.95 14.33 5.39
N HIS A 15 2.28 15.44 4.72
CA HIS A 15 1.74 15.75 3.39
C HIS A 15 2.07 14.66 2.36
N LYS A 16 3.34 14.21 2.31
CA LYS A 16 3.76 13.14 1.38
C LYS A 16 3.09 11.80 1.71
N MET A 17 2.95 11.47 2.99
CA MET A 17 2.23 10.27 3.42
C MET A 17 0.77 10.29 2.93
N PHE A 18 0.08 11.42 2.99
CA PHE A 18 -1.26 11.59 2.39
C PHE A 18 -1.24 11.44 0.87
N VAL A 19 -0.29 12.07 0.18
CA VAL A 19 -0.14 11.99 -1.28
C VAL A 19 0.09 10.56 -1.76
N PHE A 20 0.81 9.72 -1.01
CA PHE A 20 1.07 8.33 -1.39
C PHE A 20 0.02 7.32 -0.89
N SER A 21 -0.71 7.65 0.18
CA SER A 21 -1.74 6.77 0.73
C SER A 21 -3.01 6.74 -0.12
N ILE A 22 -3.39 7.85 -0.76
CA ILE A 22 -4.52 7.88 -1.71
C ILE A 22 -4.28 6.93 -2.91
N PRO A 23 -3.18 7.04 -3.68
CA PRO A 23 -2.92 6.12 -4.79
C PRO A 23 -2.70 4.70 -4.30
N TYR A 24 -2.11 4.48 -3.12
CA TYR A 24 -2.05 3.15 -2.52
C TYR A 24 -3.46 2.56 -2.31
N PHE A 25 -4.39 3.34 -1.75
CA PHE A 25 -5.78 2.93 -1.56
C PHE A 25 -6.43 2.51 -2.88
N ILE A 26 -6.29 3.36 -3.91
CA ILE A 26 -6.86 3.13 -5.23
C ILE A 26 -6.27 1.86 -5.85
N LEU A 27 -4.95 1.71 -5.85
CA LEU A 27 -4.28 0.55 -6.43
C LEU A 27 -4.60 -0.74 -5.67
N ASN A 28 -4.70 -0.69 -4.34
CA ASN A 28 -5.08 -1.84 -3.53
C ASN A 28 -6.52 -2.30 -3.80
N LEU A 29 -7.46 -1.36 -4.02
CA LEU A 29 -8.82 -1.69 -4.45
C LEU A 29 -8.86 -2.18 -5.91
N LEU A 30 -8.07 -1.58 -6.80
CA LEU A 30 -8.01 -1.96 -8.21
C LEU A 30 -7.44 -3.38 -8.37
N ASP A 31 -6.41 -3.73 -7.60
CA ASP A 31 -5.87 -5.09 -7.54
C ASP A 31 -6.91 -6.10 -7.05
N LEU A 32 -7.71 -5.72 -6.03
CA LEU A 32 -8.80 -6.57 -5.53
C LEU A 32 -9.88 -6.79 -6.62
N ILE A 33 -10.29 -5.73 -7.32
CA ILE A 33 -11.32 -5.81 -8.38
C ILE A 33 -10.80 -6.63 -9.56
N THR A 34 -9.63 -6.28 -10.09
CA THR A 34 -9.04 -6.98 -11.25
C THR A 34 -8.79 -8.44 -10.95
N THR A 35 -8.28 -8.78 -9.76
CA THR A 35 -8.08 -10.17 -9.36
C THR A 35 -9.41 -10.92 -9.23
N ARG A 36 -10.46 -10.31 -8.68
CA ARG A 36 -11.79 -10.96 -8.60
C ARG A 36 -12.42 -11.17 -9.97
N ILE A 37 -12.30 -10.21 -10.88
CA ILE A 37 -12.78 -10.36 -12.25
C ILE A 37 -12.04 -11.53 -12.92
N ALA A 38 -10.70 -11.54 -12.84
CA ALA A 38 -9.87 -12.59 -13.42
C ALA A 38 -10.20 -13.99 -12.88
N LEU A 39 -10.47 -14.11 -11.57
CA LEU A 39 -10.89 -15.36 -10.94
C LEU A 39 -12.30 -15.82 -11.33
N ALA A 40 -13.18 -14.89 -11.70
CA ALA A 40 -14.53 -15.21 -12.17
C ALA A 40 -14.54 -15.65 -13.65
N THR A 41 -13.63 -15.10 -14.46
CA THR A 41 -13.58 -15.34 -15.91
C THR A 41 -12.70 -16.52 -16.32
N SER A 42 -11.77 -16.99 -15.46
CA SER A 42 -10.77 -17.97 -15.87
C SER A 42 -10.54 -19.06 -14.82
N ALA A 43 -10.91 -20.30 -15.16
CA ALA A 43 -10.76 -21.46 -14.28
C ALA A 43 -9.29 -21.78 -13.92
N ASN A 44 -8.34 -21.49 -14.81
CA ASN A 44 -6.90 -21.77 -14.62
C ASN A 44 -6.22 -20.80 -13.63
N LEU A 45 -6.79 -19.61 -13.40
CA LEU A 45 -6.22 -18.62 -12.46
C LEU A 45 -6.47 -18.98 -10.99
N ARG A 46 -7.32 -19.99 -10.72
CA ARG A 46 -7.54 -20.55 -9.38
C ARG A 46 -6.27 -21.08 -8.74
N GLU A 47 -5.41 -21.73 -9.52
CA GLU A 47 -4.18 -22.35 -9.02
C GLU A 47 -3.06 -21.31 -8.80
N LEU A 48 -3.09 -20.20 -9.54
CA LEU A 48 -2.05 -19.19 -9.50
C LEU A 48 -2.18 -18.25 -8.29
N ASN A 49 -3.40 -18.08 -7.74
CA ASN A 49 -3.62 -17.15 -6.63
C ASN A 49 -4.58 -17.73 -5.56
N PRO A 50 -4.18 -18.82 -4.86
CA PRO A 50 -5.03 -19.54 -3.91
C PRO A 50 -5.45 -18.68 -2.71
N LEU A 51 -4.66 -17.66 -2.37
CA LEU A 51 -4.94 -16.72 -1.30
C LEU A 51 -6.24 -15.92 -1.56
N TYR A 52 -6.56 -15.60 -2.81
CA TYR A 52 -7.76 -14.81 -3.12
C TYR A 52 -9.09 -15.57 -2.97
N TYR A 53 -9.05 -16.90 -2.80
CA TYR A 53 -10.22 -17.71 -2.46
C TYR A 53 -10.55 -17.69 -0.98
N ASN A 54 -9.62 -17.23 -0.14
CA ASN A 54 -9.89 -17.12 1.28
C ASN A 54 -10.87 -15.97 1.52
N PRO A 55 -12.08 -16.24 2.04
CA PRO A 55 -13.09 -15.20 2.28
C PRO A 55 -12.62 -14.12 3.26
N TYR A 56 -11.61 -14.41 4.09
CA TYR A 56 -11.03 -13.47 5.04
C TYR A 56 -10.02 -12.50 4.41
N LEU A 57 -9.45 -12.81 3.24
CA LEU A 57 -8.45 -11.95 2.60
C LEU A 57 -9.04 -10.73 1.91
N VAL A 58 -10.32 -10.80 1.52
CA VAL A 58 -11.05 -9.70 0.90
C VAL A 58 -11.31 -8.55 1.88
N PRO A 59 -11.92 -8.78 3.07
CA PRO A 59 -12.03 -7.73 4.06
C PRO A 59 -10.64 -7.27 4.52
N LEU A 60 -9.66 -8.17 4.62
CA LEU A 60 -8.29 -7.76 4.96
C LEU A 60 -7.74 -6.75 3.94
N LYS A 61 -7.92 -6.96 2.63
CA LYS A 61 -7.49 -5.98 1.62
C LYS A 61 -8.24 -4.66 1.72
N ILE A 62 -9.54 -4.68 1.97
CA ILE A 62 -10.34 -3.45 2.13
C ILE A 62 -9.89 -2.66 3.37
N PHE A 63 -9.63 -3.35 4.48
CA PHE A 63 -9.23 -2.72 5.74
C PHE A 63 -7.72 -2.51 5.89
N ALA A 64 -6.86 -3.15 5.08
CA ALA A 64 -5.41 -3.03 5.12
C ALA A 64 -4.90 -1.57 5.20
N PRO A 65 -5.39 -0.64 4.36
CA PRO A 65 -4.94 0.74 4.47
C PRO A 65 -5.42 1.44 5.75
N ILE A 66 -6.60 1.08 6.28
CA ILE A 66 -7.09 1.59 7.57
C ILE A 66 -6.22 1.06 8.71
N ILE A 67 -5.89 -0.24 8.69
CA ILE A 67 -5.00 -0.89 9.67
C ILE A 67 -3.62 -0.23 9.65
N LEU A 68 -3.08 0.08 8.46
CA LEU A 68 -1.80 0.79 8.31
C LEU A 68 -1.83 2.19 8.93
N ILE A 69 -2.92 2.95 8.74
CA ILE A 69 -3.09 4.28 9.35
C ILE A 69 -3.16 4.17 10.87
N VAL A 70 -3.96 3.24 11.40
CA VAL A 70 -4.07 3.02 12.85
C VAL A 70 -2.74 2.59 13.45
N PHE A 71 -2.01 1.70 12.78
CA PHE A 71 -0.68 1.27 13.21
C PHE A 71 0.31 2.43 13.25
N TYR A 72 0.32 3.27 12.22
CA TYR A 72 1.12 4.50 12.21
C TYR A 72 0.77 5.42 13.39
N LEU A 73 -0.52 5.73 13.59
CA LEU A 73 -0.97 6.60 14.69
C LEU A 73 -0.59 6.03 16.06
N THR A 74 -0.69 4.71 16.21
CA THR A 74 -0.30 4.02 17.46
C THR A 74 1.19 4.20 17.71
N LEU A 75 2.05 3.90 16.72
CA LEU A 75 3.50 4.07 16.84
C LEU A 75 3.89 5.54 17.09
N TYR A 76 3.19 6.48 16.45
CA TYR A 76 3.43 7.90 16.61
C TYR A 76 3.10 8.37 18.04
N HIS A 77 1.95 7.96 18.59
CA HIS A 77 1.52 8.34 19.94
C HIS A 77 2.31 7.63 21.05
N PHE A 78 2.72 6.38 20.85
CA PHE A 78 3.56 5.65 21.81
C PHE A 78 4.95 6.27 21.95
N ASN A 79 5.47 6.89 20.90
CA ASN A 79 6.75 7.59 20.96
C ASN A 79 6.62 8.94 21.69
N ARG A 80 7.23 9.02 22.88
CA ARG A 80 7.29 10.24 23.69
C ARG A 80 8.39 11.22 23.26
N SER A 81 9.37 10.77 22.46
CA SER A 81 10.46 11.61 21.98
C SER A 81 10.16 12.19 20.60
N GLU A 82 10.49 13.47 20.41
CA GLU A 82 10.36 14.17 19.13
C GLU A 82 11.20 13.48 18.03
N ARG A 83 12.40 13.01 18.41
CA ARG A 83 13.27 12.24 17.50
C ARG A 83 12.63 10.92 17.07
N GLY A 84 11.99 10.19 17.99
CA GLY A 84 11.30 8.93 17.69
C GLY A 84 10.09 9.15 16.77
N ARG A 85 9.30 10.20 17.01
CA ARG A 85 8.18 10.58 16.14
C ARG A 85 8.62 10.87 14.71
N ARG A 86 9.70 11.63 14.52
CA ARG A 86 10.27 11.90 13.19
C ARG A 86 10.76 10.64 12.49
N THR A 87 11.38 9.70 13.23
CA THR A 87 11.77 8.41 12.66
C THR A 87 10.56 7.61 12.21
N VAL A 88 9.49 7.55 13.01
CA VAL A 88 8.24 6.87 12.63
C VAL A 88 7.60 7.51 11.40
N GLU A 89 7.50 8.84 11.35
CA GLU A 89 6.98 9.57 10.17
C GLU A 89 7.78 9.25 8.90
N LYS A 90 9.11 9.32 8.99
CA LYS A 90 10.00 9.03 7.86
C LYS A 90 9.86 7.57 7.39
N SER A 91 9.91 6.61 8.31
CA SER A 91 9.76 5.19 8.00
C SER A 91 8.38 4.88 7.42
N ALA A 92 7.31 5.40 8.00
CA ALA A 92 5.94 5.20 7.51
C ALA A 92 5.76 5.76 6.09
N CYS A 93 6.32 6.94 5.81
CA CYS A 93 6.30 7.54 4.48
C CYS A 93 7.01 6.64 3.45
N TYR A 94 8.22 6.15 3.75
CA TYR A 94 8.93 5.24 2.84
C TYR A 94 8.20 3.91 2.64
N CYS A 95 7.62 3.35 3.71
CA CYS A 95 6.83 2.13 3.61
C CYS A 95 5.61 2.31 2.71
N ILE A 96 4.85 3.40 2.87
CA ILE A 96 3.68 3.67 2.03
C ILE A 96 4.12 3.89 0.58
N MET A 97 5.19 4.64 0.32
CA MET A 97 5.74 4.80 -1.03
C MET A 97 6.10 3.46 -1.67
N ALA A 98 6.83 2.60 -0.95
CA ALA A 98 7.21 1.27 -1.44
C ALA A 98 5.98 0.41 -1.74
N MET A 99 4.98 0.44 -0.87
CA MET A 99 3.71 -0.27 -1.09
C MET A 99 2.95 0.27 -2.30
N THR A 100 2.87 1.59 -2.49
CA THR A 100 2.26 2.20 -3.68
C THR A 100 2.95 1.73 -4.96
N VAL A 101 4.29 1.73 -5.00
CA VAL A 101 5.06 1.28 -6.16
C VAL A 101 4.84 -0.20 -6.45
N LEU A 102 4.91 -1.05 -5.41
CA LEU A 102 4.65 -2.48 -5.54
C LEU A 102 3.26 -2.74 -6.13
N TYR A 103 2.24 -2.09 -5.58
CA TYR A 103 0.86 -2.24 -6.05
C TYR A 103 0.67 -1.70 -7.47
N ALA A 104 1.38 -0.64 -7.86
CA ALA A 104 1.37 -0.15 -9.23
C ALA A 104 1.94 -1.19 -10.20
N ILE A 105 3.05 -1.85 -9.85
CA ILE A 105 3.64 -2.93 -10.64
C ILE A 105 2.64 -4.10 -10.77
N ILE A 106 2.05 -4.55 -9.64
CA ILE A 106 1.08 -5.65 -9.63
C ILE A 106 -0.14 -5.32 -10.50
N CYS A 107 -0.73 -4.13 -10.31
CA CYS A 107 -1.89 -3.68 -11.09
C CYS A 107 -1.55 -3.60 -12.58
N THR A 108 -0.37 -3.08 -12.92
CA THR A 108 0.08 -2.98 -14.33
C THR A 108 0.26 -4.37 -14.93
N ASN A 109 0.87 -5.30 -14.21
CA ASN A 109 1.04 -6.68 -14.66
C ASN A 109 -0.32 -7.38 -14.89
N ASN A 110 -1.26 -7.21 -13.95
CA ASN A 110 -2.60 -7.77 -14.07
C ASN A 110 -3.37 -7.15 -15.24
N LEU A 111 -3.24 -5.84 -15.47
CA LEU A 111 -3.85 -5.15 -16.60
C LEU A 111 -3.25 -5.62 -17.93
N CYS A 112 -1.94 -5.75 -18.04
CA CYS A 112 -1.28 -6.30 -19.23
C CYS A 112 -1.74 -7.73 -19.51
N HIS A 113 -1.78 -8.59 -18.50
CA HIS A 113 -2.29 -9.96 -18.68
C HIS A 113 -3.75 -9.94 -19.16
N TYR A 114 -4.59 -9.07 -18.59
CA TYR A 114 -5.97 -8.93 -19.05
C TYR A 114 -6.07 -8.45 -20.50
N VAL A 115 -5.27 -7.46 -20.92
CA VAL A 115 -5.34 -6.88 -22.27
C VAL A 115 -4.72 -7.77 -23.35
N PHE A 116 -3.67 -8.53 -23.03
CA PHE A 116 -2.91 -9.31 -24.01
C PHE A 116 -3.27 -10.81 -24.05
N VAL A 117 -3.95 -11.35 -23.03
CA VAL A 117 -4.26 -12.80 -22.93
C VAL A 117 -5.76 -13.10 -23.01
N VAL A 118 -6.64 -12.12 -22.73
CA VAL A 118 -8.09 -12.20 -23.02
C VAL A 118 -8.34 -11.67 -24.42
#